data_AF-A0A356TLG8-F1
#
_entry.id   AF-A0A356TLG8-F1
#
_cell.length_a   1.000
_cell.length_b   1.000
_cell.length_c   1.000
_cell.angle_alpha   90.00
_cell.angle_beta   90.00
_cell.angle_gamma   90.00
#
_symmetry.space_group_name_H-M   'P 1'
#
loop_
_entity.id
_entity.type
_entity.pdbx_description
1 polymer ?
#
loop_
_entity_poly.entity_id
_entity_poly.type
_entity_poly.pdbx_seq_one_letter_code
_entity_poly.pdbx_strand_id
1 'polypeptide(L)'
;MGPSKGSPLDEVSWTSPPLGSAEYSRSFLEARFGEPQGSNLDSNGLGLFDAWLMRFDCGLEVALWIFHQRPDWTPVTDPAQPAVVELHANQTERGHILYHLLSHLGLSREDWSWWEPDPGRDGPPDWQVRRLDDNGNEYEVRRVSSRCEAESVAAELEARGHKQTYWVAGPT
;
A
#
# COMPACT_ATOMS: atom_id res chain seq x y z
N MET A 1 6.32 17.58 33.09
CA MET A 1 6.35 16.71 31.91
C MET A 1 5.26 15.67 32.09
N GLY A 2 4.10 15.87 31.45
CA GLY A 2 3.17 14.75 31.27
C GLY A 2 3.78 13.76 30.28
N PRO A 3 3.39 12.47 30.29
CA PRO A 3 3.80 11.57 29.23
C PRO A 3 3.37 12.20 27.91
N SER A 4 4.33 12.43 27.01
CA SER A 4 4.03 12.65 25.60
C SER A 4 3.14 11.48 25.21
N LYS A 5 1.89 11.76 24.83
CA LYS A 5 1.05 10.76 24.16
C LYS A 5 1.93 10.20 23.04
N GLY A 6 2.19 8.90 23.05
CA GLY A 6 3.01 8.26 22.02
C GLY A 6 2.49 8.64 20.65
N SER A 7 3.39 8.82 19.69
CA SER A 7 3.00 9.04 18.30
C SER A 7 2.09 7.88 17.88
N PRO A 8 1.04 8.10 17.07
CA PRO A 8 0.28 7.00 16.48
C PRO A 8 1.15 5.97 15.73
N LEU A 9 2.37 6.36 15.35
CA LEU A 9 3.38 5.49 14.77
C LEU A 9 4.03 4.53 15.78
N ASP A 10 4.06 4.86 17.08
CA ASP A 10 4.71 4.05 18.13
C ASP A 10 3.89 2.80 18.51
N GLU A 11 2.64 2.72 18.07
CA GLU A 11 1.73 1.60 18.34
C GLU A 11 1.89 0.42 17.38
N VAL A 12 2.60 0.61 16.26
CA VAL A 12 2.72 -0.36 15.17
C VAL A 12 4.18 -0.72 14.94
N SER A 13 4.46 -2.01 14.78
CA SER A 13 5.78 -2.47 14.34
C SER A 13 5.88 -2.34 12.82
N TRP A 14 6.60 -1.31 12.37
CA TRP A 14 6.83 -1.05 10.96
C TRP A 14 7.95 -1.92 10.38
N THR A 15 7.83 -2.27 9.09
CA THR A 15 8.93 -2.86 8.31
C THR A 15 10.15 -1.94 8.32
N SER A 16 11.31 -2.53 8.59
CA SER A 16 12.64 -1.91 8.47
C SER A 16 13.58 -2.88 7.73
N PRO A 17 14.14 -2.52 6.55
CA PRO A 17 13.96 -1.24 5.85
C PRO A 17 12.50 -1.02 5.41
N PRO A 18 12.12 0.20 4.96
CA PRO A 18 10.85 0.40 4.25
C PRO A 18 10.67 -0.64 3.13
N LEU A 19 9.46 -0.84 2.64
CA LEU A 19 9.22 -1.80 1.57
C LEU A 19 9.61 -1.27 0.20
N GLY A 20 9.46 0.05 0.00
CA GLY A 20 9.83 0.73 -1.23
C GLY A 20 9.67 2.24 -1.08
N SER A 21 10.01 2.96 -2.13
CA SER A 21 9.87 4.41 -2.21
C SER A 21 9.26 4.85 -3.54
N ALA A 22 8.63 6.01 -3.54
CA ALA A 22 8.08 6.68 -4.70
C ALA A 22 8.25 8.20 -4.56
N GLU A 23 7.92 8.96 -5.59
CA GLU A 23 7.87 10.42 -5.53
C GLU A 23 6.42 10.90 -5.68
N TYR A 24 5.88 11.50 -4.62
CA TYR A 24 4.58 12.18 -4.63
C TYR A 24 4.70 13.54 -3.95
N SER A 25 3.76 14.43 -4.21
CA SER A 25 3.68 15.70 -3.48
C SER A 25 2.81 15.58 -2.24
N ARG A 26 3.09 16.39 -1.21
CA ARG A 26 2.30 16.43 0.01
C ARG A 26 0.84 16.78 -0.30
N SER A 27 0.62 17.79 -1.14
CA SER A 27 -0.72 18.21 -1.56
C SER A 27 -1.50 17.08 -2.25
N PHE A 28 -0.81 16.22 -3.00
CA PHE A 28 -1.43 15.07 -3.65
C PHE A 28 -1.92 14.02 -2.65
N LEU A 29 -1.14 13.75 -1.59
CA LEU A 29 -1.50 12.82 -0.51
C LEU A 29 -2.62 13.42 0.36
N GLU A 30 -2.55 14.70 0.69
CA GLU A 30 -3.60 15.39 1.47
C GLU A 30 -4.96 15.39 0.77
N ALA A 31 -4.97 15.61 -0.55
CA ALA A 31 -6.19 15.55 -1.35
C ALA A 31 -6.86 14.17 -1.34
N ARG A 32 -6.12 13.11 -0.99
CA ARG A 32 -6.61 11.72 -0.97
C ARG A 32 -6.92 11.21 0.43
N PHE A 33 -6.11 11.57 1.42
CA PHE A 33 -6.15 10.97 2.76
C PHE A 33 -6.47 11.98 3.86
N GLY A 34 -6.61 13.27 3.53
CA GLY A 34 -6.70 14.36 4.49
C GLY A 34 -5.33 14.71 5.08
N GLU A 35 -5.32 15.50 6.15
CA GLU A 35 -4.07 15.90 6.82
C GLU A 35 -3.30 14.68 7.37
N PRO A 36 -1.95 14.76 7.40
CA PRO A 36 -1.15 13.68 7.96
C PRO A 36 -1.41 13.52 9.46
N GLN A 37 -1.37 12.29 9.96
CA GLN A 37 -1.54 12.00 11.39
C GLN A 37 -0.28 12.34 12.21
N GLY A 38 0.87 12.51 11.56
CA GLY A 38 2.09 13.03 12.17
C GLY A 38 2.78 14.03 11.24
N SER A 39 3.28 15.14 11.77
CA SER A 39 3.95 16.17 10.96
C SER A 39 5.27 16.60 11.56
N ASN A 40 6.24 16.94 10.71
CA ASN A 40 7.61 17.32 11.10
C ASN A 40 8.25 16.32 12.07
N LEU A 41 8.01 15.04 11.85
CA LEU A 41 8.63 13.96 12.62
C LEU A 41 10.08 13.82 12.19
N ASP A 42 10.97 13.53 13.13
CA ASP A 42 12.39 13.35 12.84
C ASP A 42 12.74 11.88 12.63
N SER A 43 13.30 11.55 11.47
CA SER A 43 13.82 10.20 11.17
C SER A 43 15.25 10.06 11.69
N ASN A 44 15.46 10.30 12.98
CA ASN A 44 16.78 10.25 13.64
C ASN A 44 17.85 11.09 12.92
N GLY A 45 17.51 12.29 12.47
CA GLY A 45 18.43 13.20 11.79
C GLY A 45 18.62 12.96 10.30
N LEU A 46 17.91 11.98 9.69
CA LEU A 46 17.92 11.78 8.24
C LEU A 46 17.00 12.76 7.49
N GLY A 47 16.16 13.49 8.20
CA GLY A 47 15.24 14.46 7.63
C GLY A 47 13.90 14.45 8.34
N LEU A 48 13.21 15.59 8.24
CA LEU A 48 11.83 15.70 8.71
C LEU A 48 10.89 15.02 7.73
N PHE A 49 9.85 14.39 8.24
CA PHE A 49 8.80 13.78 7.44
C PHE A 49 7.41 13.99 8.04
N ASP A 50 6.39 13.92 7.17
CA ASP A 50 5.00 13.81 7.56
C ASP A 50 4.51 12.37 7.29
N ALA A 51 3.56 11.89 8.08
CA ALA A 51 3.13 10.50 8.05
C ALA A 51 1.61 10.35 7.93
N TRP A 52 1.18 9.50 7.00
CA TRP A 52 -0.19 8.98 6.93
C TRP A 52 -0.25 7.57 7.46
N LEU A 53 -1.18 7.30 8.37
CA LEU A 53 -1.45 5.98 8.92
C LEU A 53 -2.80 5.45 8.39
N MET A 54 -2.78 4.28 7.78
CA MET A 54 -3.96 3.58 7.29
C MET A 54 -4.07 2.21 7.96
N ARG A 55 -5.28 1.89 8.43
CA ARG A 55 -5.61 0.59 9.04
C ARG A 55 -6.77 -0.03 8.27
N PHE A 56 -6.65 -1.30 7.93
CA PHE A 56 -7.65 -2.04 7.17
C PHE A 56 -8.26 -3.16 8.02
N ASP A 57 -9.50 -3.52 7.73
CA ASP A 57 -10.24 -4.54 8.48
C ASP A 57 -9.59 -5.94 8.43
N CYS A 58 -8.74 -6.20 7.43
CA CYS A 58 -7.93 -7.41 7.32
C CYS A 58 -6.74 -7.46 8.30
N GLY A 59 -6.53 -6.42 9.11
CA GLY A 59 -5.40 -6.27 10.04
C GLY A 59 -4.12 -5.74 9.39
N LEU A 60 -4.17 -5.38 8.11
CA LEU A 60 -3.08 -4.67 7.46
C LEU A 60 -3.01 -3.23 8.00
N GLU A 61 -1.79 -2.80 8.33
CA GLU A 61 -1.49 -1.43 8.69
C GLU A 61 -0.37 -0.91 7.79
N VAL A 62 -0.59 0.27 7.21
CA VAL A 62 0.33 0.90 6.28
C VAL A 62 0.61 2.33 6.73
N ALA A 63 1.87 2.73 6.62
CA ALA A 63 2.26 4.12 6.73
C ALA A 63 2.95 4.61 5.46
N LEU A 64 2.60 5.83 5.04
CA LEU A 64 3.32 6.59 4.03
C LEU A 64 4.08 7.70 4.72
N TRP A 65 5.41 7.70 4.59
CA TRP A 65 6.29 8.72 5.17
C TRP A 65 6.80 9.61 4.05
N ILE A 66 6.33 10.86 3.97
CA ILE A 66 6.83 11.83 3.00
C ILE A 66 7.90 12.71 3.65
N PHE A 67 9.12 12.64 3.15
CA PHE A 67 10.21 13.47 3.65
C PHE A 67 10.12 14.89 3.08
N HIS A 68 10.61 15.87 3.81
CA HIS A 68 10.70 17.27 3.36
C HIS A 68 11.91 17.51 2.46
N GLN A 69 12.24 16.52 1.63
CA GLN A 69 13.39 16.53 0.73
C GLN A 69 13.18 15.60 -0.47
N ARG A 70 13.91 15.89 -1.53
CA ARG A 70 14.03 15.05 -2.74
C ARG A 70 15.05 13.93 -2.53
N PRO A 71 15.12 12.92 -3.44
CA PRO A 71 16.12 11.86 -3.36
C PRO A 71 17.58 12.35 -3.34
N ASP A 72 17.84 13.53 -3.88
CA ASP A 72 19.15 14.19 -3.90
C ASP A 72 19.41 15.07 -2.67
N TRP A 73 18.59 14.94 -1.62
CA TRP A 73 18.65 15.71 -0.36
C TRP A 73 18.30 17.19 -0.49
N THR A 74 17.80 17.62 -1.65
CA THR A 74 17.31 19.00 -1.83
C THR A 74 16.05 19.21 -0.98
N PRO A 75 16.01 20.23 -0.09
CA PRO A 75 14.82 20.49 0.73
C PRO A 75 13.60 20.85 -0.12
N VAL A 76 12.44 20.34 0.27
CA VAL A 76 11.14 20.65 -0.35
C VAL A 76 10.31 21.46 0.65
N THR A 77 9.95 22.68 0.26
CA THR A 77 9.13 23.60 1.10
C THR A 77 7.76 23.89 0.51
N ASP A 78 7.61 23.72 -0.81
CA ASP A 78 6.34 23.83 -1.51
C ASP A 78 5.63 22.46 -1.50
N PRO A 79 4.45 22.32 -0.86
CA PRO A 79 3.75 21.06 -0.74
C PRO A 79 3.26 20.50 -2.09
N ALA A 80 3.24 21.31 -3.16
CA ALA A 80 2.90 20.86 -4.50
C ALA A 80 4.08 20.18 -5.22
N GLN A 81 5.32 20.37 -4.75
CA GLN A 81 6.48 19.71 -5.34
C GLN A 81 6.59 18.25 -4.87
N PRO A 82 7.06 17.35 -5.73
CA PRO A 82 7.30 15.97 -5.35
C PRO A 82 8.44 15.87 -4.33
N ALA A 83 8.29 14.95 -3.40
CA ALA A 83 9.28 14.57 -2.42
C ALA A 83 9.30 13.04 -2.26
N VAL A 84 10.31 12.52 -1.57
CA VAL A 84 10.44 11.08 -1.34
C VAL A 84 9.33 10.62 -0.40
N VAL A 85 8.58 9.61 -0.83
CA VAL A 85 7.61 8.88 -0.02
C VAL A 85 8.13 7.47 0.21
N GLU A 86 8.22 7.06 1.47
CA GLU A 86 8.53 5.68 1.85
C GLU A 86 7.26 4.93 2.27
N LEU A 87 7.17 3.67 1.86
CA LEU A 87 6.10 2.75 2.25
C LEU A 87 6.58 1.86 3.38
N HIS A 88 5.88 1.92 4.51
CA HIS A 88 6.05 1.02 5.64
C HIS A 88 4.76 0.26 5.88
N ALA A 89 4.86 -0.99 6.30
CA ALA A 89 3.70 -1.77 6.70
C ALA A 89 4.02 -2.69 7.88
N ASN A 90 3.00 -3.27 8.50
CA ASN A 90 3.16 -4.33 9.49
C ASN A 90 3.31 -5.73 8.85
N GLN A 91 3.20 -5.82 7.53
CA GLN A 91 3.31 -7.03 6.71
C GLN A 91 4.21 -6.76 5.51
N THR A 92 4.69 -7.81 4.83
CA THR A 92 5.57 -7.65 3.65
C THR A 92 4.93 -8.12 2.33
N GLU A 93 3.76 -8.76 2.34
CA GLU A 93 3.14 -9.30 1.11
C GLU A 93 2.73 -8.17 0.15
N ARG A 94 3.57 -7.88 -0.85
CA ARG A 94 3.39 -6.73 -1.76
C ARG A 94 2.03 -6.75 -2.46
N GLY A 95 1.60 -7.89 -2.99
CA GLY A 95 0.31 -8.00 -3.67
C GLY A 95 -0.85 -7.54 -2.78
N HIS A 96 -0.86 -7.97 -1.52
CA HIS A 96 -1.86 -7.56 -0.53
C HIS A 96 -1.78 -6.06 -0.21
N ILE A 97 -0.57 -5.54 0.03
CA ILE A 97 -0.38 -4.13 0.37
C ILE A 97 -0.80 -3.24 -0.79
N LEU A 98 -0.29 -3.51 -1.99
CA LEU A 98 -0.63 -2.77 -3.19
C LEU A 98 -2.11 -2.87 -3.52
N TYR A 99 -2.76 -4.00 -3.29
CA TYR A 99 -4.21 -4.09 -3.50
C TYR A 99 -4.96 -2.98 -2.72
N HIS A 100 -4.66 -2.81 -1.43
CA HIS A 100 -5.28 -1.76 -0.62
C HIS A 100 -4.86 -0.36 -1.05
N LEU A 101 -3.60 -0.16 -1.44
CA LEU A 101 -3.11 1.14 -1.91
C LEU A 101 -3.70 1.53 -3.27
N LEU A 102 -3.75 0.62 -4.24
CA LEU A 102 -4.22 0.91 -5.59
C LEU A 102 -5.75 1.12 -5.61
N SER A 103 -6.50 0.26 -4.92
CA SER A 103 -7.97 0.25 -4.99
C SER A 103 -8.62 1.43 -4.27
N HIS A 104 -7.95 1.99 -3.25
CA HIS A 104 -8.52 3.06 -2.43
C HIS A 104 -7.82 4.40 -2.60
N LEU A 105 -6.56 4.41 -3.07
CA LEU A 105 -5.72 5.59 -2.94
C LEU A 105 -5.28 6.20 -4.28
N GLY A 106 -5.57 5.54 -5.40
CA GLY A 106 -5.25 6.06 -6.74
C GLY A 106 -3.75 6.30 -6.95
N LEU A 107 -2.92 5.47 -6.30
CA LEU A 107 -1.47 5.37 -6.53
C LEU A 107 -1.23 4.39 -7.69
N SER A 108 -0.12 4.51 -8.42
CA SER A 108 0.26 3.53 -9.45
C SER A 108 1.24 2.50 -8.87
N ARG A 109 1.14 1.24 -9.29
CA ARG A 109 2.14 0.21 -8.96
C ARG A 109 3.51 0.52 -9.57
N GLU A 110 3.52 1.24 -10.69
CA GLU A 110 4.71 1.52 -11.49
C GLU A 110 5.56 2.67 -10.91
N ASP A 111 4.98 3.50 -10.04
CA ASP A 111 5.69 4.62 -9.41
C ASP A 111 6.67 4.16 -8.33
N TRP A 112 6.53 2.92 -7.84
CA TRP A 112 7.27 2.42 -6.69
C TRP A 112 8.56 1.72 -7.11
N SER A 113 9.66 2.23 -6.55
CA SER A 113 10.95 1.56 -6.51
C SER A 113 11.03 0.68 -5.27
N TRP A 114 11.49 -0.55 -5.44
CA TRP A 114 11.57 -1.56 -4.37
C TRP A 114 13.02 -1.84 -4.00
N TRP A 115 13.29 -2.14 -2.73
CA TRP A 115 14.65 -2.46 -2.28
C TRP A 115 15.15 -3.78 -2.87
N GLU A 116 16.47 -3.97 -2.90
CA GLU A 116 17.11 -5.25 -3.23
C GLU A 116 18.02 -5.70 -2.06
N PRO A 117 17.87 -6.94 -1.53
CA PRO A 117 16.82 -7.90 -1.84
C PRO A 117 15.45 -7.37 -1.38
N ASP A 118 14.46 -7.59 -2.23
CA ASP A 118 13.11 -7.10 -2.04
C ASP A 118 12.39 -7.84 -0.92
N PRO A 119 12.20 -7.22 0.26
CA PRO A 119 11.63 -7.89 1.43
C PRO A 119 10.16 -8.26 1.23
N GLY A 120 9.49 -7.60 0.29
CA GLY A 120 8.10 -7.85 -0.07
C GLY A 120 7.92 -8.54 -1.40
N ARG A 121 8.99 -9.15 -1.95
CA ARG A 121 8.90 -9.84 -3.23
C ARG A 121 7.81 -10.89 -3.15
N ASP A 122 6.79 -10.69 -3.97
CA ASP A 122 5.71 -11.63 -4.17
C ASP A 122 6.29 -13.03 -4.49
N GLY A 123 5.78 -14.05 -3.79
CA GLY A 123 6.00 -15.45 -4.18
C GLY A 123 5.41 -15.74 -5.56
N PRO A 124 5.56 -16.99 -6.07
CA PRO A 124 4.90 -17.37 -7.32
C PRO A 124 3.38 -17.07 -7.26
N PRO A 125 2.78 -16.63 -8.39
CA PRO A 125 1.36 -16.33 -8.43
C PRO A 125 0.58 -17.64 -8.37
N ASP A 126 0.22 -18.09 -7.16
CA ASP A 126 -0.41 -19.39 -6.93
C ASP A 126 -1.92 -19.29 -6.66
N TRP A 127 -2.44 -18.09 -6.41
CA TRP A 127 -3.86 -17.84 -6.18
C TRP A 127 -4.57 -17.46 -7.48
N GLN A 128 -5.69 -18.12 -7.76
CA GLN A 128 -6.45 -17.95 -9.00
C GLN A 128 -7.82 -17.35 -8.69
N VAL A 129 -8.21 -16.33 -9.45
CA VAL A 129 -9.59 -15.88 -9.55
C VAL A 129 -10.23 -16.64 -10.70
N ARG A 130 -11.26 -17.43 -10.40
CA ARG A 130 -11.98 -18.23 -11.38
C ARG A 130 -13.38 -17.68 -11.58
N ARG A 131 -13.96 -17.94 -12.75
CA ARG A 131 -15.30 -17.53 -13.15
C ARG A 131 -16.08 -18.71 -13.71
N LEU A 132 -17.34 -18.83 -13.33
CA LEU A 132 -18.35 -19.69 -13.94
C LEU A 132 -19.35 -18.80 -14.69
N ASP A 133 -19.52 -19.05 -15.99
CA ASP A 133 -20.56 -18.38 -16.77
C ASP A 133 -21.91 -19.11 -16.69
N ASP A 134 -22.94 -18.55 -17.33
CA ASP A 134 -24.30 -19.09 -17.35
C ASP A 134 -24.44 -20.36 -18.21
N ASN A 135 -23.43 -20.71 -18.99
CA ASN A 135 -23.35 -21.95 -19.76
C ASN A 135 -22.60 -23.06 -19.00
N GLY A 136 -22.15 -22.79 -17.77
CA GLY A 136 -21.42 -23.75 -16.94
C GLY A 136 -19.94 -23.86 -17.27
N ASN A 137 -19.38 -22.92 -18.04
CA ASN A 137 -17.95 -22.94 -18.36
C ASN A 137 -17.13 -22.27 -17.26
N GLU A 138 -16.09 -22.97 -16.80
CA GLU A 138 -15.13 -22.42 -15.86
C GLU A 138 -13.90 -21.84 -16.56
N TYR A 139 -13.49 -20.63 -16.18
CA TYR A 139 -12.30 -19.97 -16.70
C TYR A 139 -11.46 -19.37 -15.57
N GLU A 140 -10.14 -19.36 -15.74
CA GLU A 140 -9.26 -18.50 -14.95
C GLU A 140 -9.33 -17.07 -15.49
N VAL A 141 -9.66 -16.12 -14.61
CA VAL A 141 -9.75 -14.70 -14.92
C VAL A 141 -8.40 -14.02 -14.69
N ARG A 142 -7.76 -14.34 -13.56
CA ARG A 142 -6.52 -13.73 -13.12
C ARG A 142 -5.79 -14.66 -12.16
N ARG A 143 -4.47 -14.58 -12.15
CA ARG A 143 -3.61 -15.25 -11.17
C ARG A 143 -2.73 -14.23 -10.47
N VAL A 144 -2.60 -14.34 -9.15
CA VAL A 144 -1.90 -13.40 -8.27
C VAL A 144 -1.17 -14.14 -7.15
N SER A 145 -0.19 -13.49 -6.53
CA SER A 145 0.61 -14.03 -5.42
C SER A 145 -0.12 -14.00 -4.08
N SER A 146 -1.09 -13.10 -3.93
CA SER A 146 -1.82 -12.88 -2.69
C SER A 146 -3.25 -13.43 -2.76
N ARG A 147 -3.65 -14.17 -1.72
CA ARG A 147 -5.05 -14.57 -1.55
C ARG A 147 -5.96 -13.35 -1.42
N CYS A 148 -5.54 -12.35 -0.65
CA CYS A 148 -6.36 -11.15 -0.40
C CYS A 148 -6.58 -10.37 -1.69
N GLU A 149 -5.54 -10.24 -2.53
CA GLU A 149 -5.68 -9.65 -3.87
C GLU A 149 -6.68 -10.45 -4.73
N ALA A 150 -6.60 -11.78 -4.70
CA ALA A 150 -7.53 -12.64 -5.44
C ALA A 150 -8.98 -12.48 -4.94
N GLU A 151 -9.19 -12.46 -3.62
CA GLU A 151 -10.52 -12.34 -3.00
C GLU A 151 -11.16 -11.01 -3.35
N SER A 152 -10.39 -9.92 -3.36
CA SER A 152 -10.97 -8.65 -3.79
C SER A 152 -11.26 -8.60 -5.28
N VAL A 153 -10.39 -9.13 -6.14
CA VAL A 153 -10.66 -9.12 -7.58
C VAL A 153 -11.96 -9.89 -7.85
N ALA A 154 -12.18 -11.01 -7.16
CA ALA A 154 -13.45 -11.73 -7.21
C ALA A 154 -14.62 -10.85 -6.73
N ALA A 155 -14.49 -10.18 -5.58
CA ALA A 155 -15.53 -9.30 -5.04
C ALA A 155 -15.87 -8.11 -5.96
N GLU A 156 -14.88 -7.48 -6.59
CA GLU A 156 -15.08 -6.39 -7.54
C GLU A 156 -15.84 -6.88 -8.79
N LEU A 157 -15.51 -8.08 -9.27
CA LEU A 157 -16.16 -8.69 -10.42
C LEU A 157 -17.61 -9.09 -10.11
N GLU A 158 -17.86 -9.63 -8.91
CA GLU A 158 -19.21 -9.90 -8.39
C GLU A 158 -20.06 -8.62 -8.30
N ALA A 159 -19.47 -7.52 -7.82
CA ALA A 159 -20.17 -6.25 -7.65
C ALA A 159 -20.64 -5.62 -8.98
N ARG A 160 -20.07 -6.02 -10.13
CA ARG A 160 -20.47 -5.52 -11.46
C ARG A 160 -21.82 -6.09 -11.95
N GLY A 161 -22.42 -7.04 -11.23
CA GLY A 161 -23.83 -7.42 -11.41
C GLY A 161 -24.15 -8.24 -12.67
N HIS A 162 -23.18 -9.01 -13.18
CA HIS A 162 -23.40 -9.96 -14.29
C HIS A 162 -23.83 -11.35 -13.79
N LYS A 163 -24.45 -12.18 -14.64
CA LYS A 163 -24.86 -13.57 -14.33
C LYS A 163 -23.66 -14.55 -14.24
N GLN A 164 -22.57 -14.12 -13.62
CA GLN A 164 -21.33 -14.85 -13.54
C GLN A 164 -20.98 -15.01 -12.06
N THR A 165 -20.43 -16.16 -11.69
CA THR A 165 -19.95 -16.40 -10.33
C THR A 165 -18.44 -16.41 -10.34
N TYR A 166 -17.82 -15.73 -9.37
CA TYR A 166 -16.39 -15.60 -9.20
C TYR A 166 -15.97 -16.16 -7.84
N TRP A 167 -14.86 -16.88 -7.80
CA TRP A 167 -14.29 -17.41 -6.56
C TRP A 167 -12.77 -17.49 -6.63
N VAL A 168 -12.16 -17.63 -5.45
CA VAL A 168 -10.72 -17.84 -5.33
C VAL A 168 -10.41 -19.33 -5.20
N ALA A 169 -9.45 -19.80 -5.98
CA ALA A 169 -8.83 -21.11 -5.84
C ALA A 169 -7.38 -20.95 -5.38
N GLY A 170 -6.98 -21.79 -4.42
CA GLY A 170 -5.64 -21.74 -3.85
C GLY A 170 -4.57 -22.41 -4.70
N PRO A 171 -3.32 -22.38 -4.21
CA PRO A 171 -2.21 -23.12 -4.80
C PRO A 171 -2.59 -24.59 -4.99
N THR A 172 -2.21 -25.17 -6.13
CA THR A 172 -2.40 -26.60 -6.43
C THR A 172 -1.18 -27.41 -6.07
#